data_AF-A0A2J7ZVB2-F1
#
_entry.id   AF-A0A2J7ZVB2-F1
#
_cell.length_a   1.000
_cell.length_b   1.000
_cell.length_c   1.000
_cell.angle_alpha   90.00
_cell.angle_beta   90.00
_cell.angle_gamma   90.00
#
_symmetry.space_group_name_H-M   'P 1'
#
loop_
_entity.id
_entity.type
_entity.pdbx_description
1 polymer ?
#
loop_
_entity_poly.entity_id
_entity_poly.type
_entity_poly.pdbx_seq_one_letter_code
_entity_poly.pdbx_strand_id
1 'polypeptide(L)' 'MVLRGKVYNIGPYARFHPGGADVLLKVAGKDGTSLFMKYHPWVNADALLEKCLVGLLAQAPQE' A
#
# COMPACT_ATOMS: atom_id res chain seq x y z
N MET A 1 0.33 -2.58 -4.44
CA MET A 1 -0.48 -1.48 -3.89
C MET A 1 0.41 -0.26 -3.77
N VAL A 2 -0.07 0.93 -4.10
CA VAL A 2 0.67 2.18 -3.90
C VAL A 2 0.19 2.87 -2.62
N LEU A 3 1.13 3.33 -1.79
CA LEU A 3 0.88 4.24 -0.68
C LEU A 3 1.88 5.40 -0.76
N ARG A 4 1.37 6.64 -0.88
CA ARG A 4 2.16 7.88 -0.97
C ARG A 4 3.30 7.78 -2.00
N GLY A 5 3.00 7.27 -3.18
CA GLY A 5 3.97 7.11 -4.28
C GLY A 5 4.95 5.93 -4.13
N LYS A 6 4.87 5.13 -3.06
CA LYS A 6 5.68 3.92 -2.89
C LYS A 6 4.88 2.67 -3.26
N VAL A 7 5.49 1.78 -4.02
CA VAL A 7 4.89 0.52 -4.50
C VAL A 7 5.27 -0.60 -3.53
N TYR A 8 4.28 -1.26 -2.97
CA TYR A 8 4.45 -2.39 -2.05
C TYR A 8 3.87 -3.69 -2.62
N ASN A 9 4.62 -4.77 -2.48
CA ASN A 9 4.13 -6.14 -2.60
C ASN A 9 3.40 -6.52 -1.30
N ILE A 10 2.09 -6.34 -1.27
CA ILE A 10 1.29 -6.58 -0.06
C ILE A 10 0.96 -8.07 0.17
N GLY A 11 1.25 -8.95 -0.79
CA GLY A 11 0.92 -10.38 -0.72
C GLY A 11 1.44 -11.06 0.55
N PRO A 12 2.74 -10.93 0.90
CA PRO A 12 3.29 -11.49 2.13
C PRO A 12 2.63 -10.96 3.41
N TYR A 13 2.15 -9.71 3.40
CA TYR A 13 1.51 -9.08 4.55
C TYR A 13 0.01 -9.39 4.66
N ALA A 14 -0.65 -9.82 3.58
CA ALA A 14 -2.10 -9.83 3.49
C ALA A 14 -2.81 -10.64 4.59
N ARG A 15 -2.23 -11.78 5.00
CA ARG A 15 -2.77 -12.62 6.09
C ARG A 15 -2.56 -12.06 7.50
N PHE A 16 -1.71 -11.06 7.63
CA PHE A 16 -1.38 -10.41 8.91
C PHE A 16 -2.12 -9.09 9.10
N HIS A 17 -2.83 -8.61 8.08
CA HIS A 17 -3.58 -7.36 8.17
C HIS A 17 -4.77 -7.52 9.13
N PRO A 18 -4.85 -6.74 10.23
CA PRO A 18 -5.92 -6.88 11.21
C PRO A 18 -7.33 -6.68 10.66
N GLY A 19 -7.47 -5.86 9.61
CA GLY A 19 -8.74 -5.61 8.92
C GLY A 19 -9.14 -6.69 7.91
N GLY A 20 -8.39 -7.77 7.77
CA GLY A 20 -8.64 -8.84 6.81
C GLY A 20 -8.00 -8.61 5.44
N ALA A 21 -7.76 -9.71 4.72
CA ALA A 21 -7.10 -9.68 3.40
C ALA A 21 -8.03 -9.14 2.29
N ASP A 22 -9.34 -9.34 2.43
CA ASP A 22 -10.38 -8.86 1.52
C ASP A 22 -10.39 -7.33 1.39
N VAL A 23 -10.10 -6.61 2.47
CA VAL A 23 -9.99 -5.14 2.44
C VAL A 23 -8.81 -4.69 1.58
N LEU A 24 -7.69 -5.41 1.63
CA LEU A 24 -6.51 -5.11 0.80
C LEU A 24 -6.77 -5.38 -0.68
N LEU A 25 -7.60 -6.39 -1.01
CA LEU A 25 -7.95 -6.70 -2.40
C LEU A 25 -8.69 -5.54 -3.09
N LYS A 26 -9.42 -4.71 -2.34
CA LYS A 26 -10.11 -3.51 -2.90
C LYS A 26 -9.14 -2.51 -3.54
N VAL A 27 -7.89 -2.50 -3.08
CA VAL A 27 -6.80 -1.62 -3.56
C VAL A 27 -5.64 -2.40 -4.17
N ALA A 28 -5.83 -3.68 -4.49
CA ALA A 28 -4.83 -4.48 -5.20
C ALA A 28 -4.55 -3.85 -6.58
N GLY A 29 -3.26 -3.64 -6.88
CA GLY A 29 -2.81 -2.99 -8.12
C GLY A 29 -3.13 -1.50 -8.24
N LYS A 30 -3.71 -0.85 -7.21
CA LYS A 30 -4.13 0.56 -7.24
C LYS A 30 -3.36 1.41 -6.23
N ASP A 31 -3.56 2.72 -6.33
CA ASP A 31 -3.22 3.64 -5.24
C ASP A 31 -4.27 3.57 -4.14
N GLY A 32 -3.84 3.07 -2.97
CA GLY A 32 -4.65 2.91 -1.79
C GLY A 32 -4.47 4.03 -0.77
N THR A 33 -3.74 5.10 -1.09
CA THR A 33 -3.32 6.13 -0.12
C THR A 33 -4.51 6.75 0.61
N SER A 34 -5.54 7.21 -0.11
CA SER A 34 -6.71 7.84 0.50
C SER A 34 -7.46 6.88 1.42
N LEU A 35 -7.59 5.62 1.02
CA LEU A 35 -8.26 4.61 1.83
C LEU A 35 -7.43 4.27 3.07
N PHE A 36 -6.12 4.12 2.92
CA PHE A 36 -5.20 3.91 4.03
C PHE A 36 -5.28 5.07 5.03
N MET A 37 -5.23 6.32 4.57
CA MET A 37 -5.31 7.50 5.44
C MET A 37 -6.66 7.64 6.15
N LYS A 38 -7.75 7.17 5.54
CA LYS A 38 -9.07 7.17 6.17
C LYS A 38 -9.13 6.26 7.41
N TYR A 39 -8.50 5.08 7.35
CA TYR A 39 -8.61 4.07 8.41
C TYR A 39 -7.38 3.98 9.33
N HIS A 40 -6.20 4.34 8.82
CA HIS A 40 -4.91 4.16 9.49
C HIS A 40 -4.03 5.41 9.43
N PRO A 41 -4.55 6.63 9.72
CA PRO A 41 -3.79 7.87 9.54
C PRO A 41 -2.48 7.94 10.36
N TRP A 42 -2.41 7.18 11.45
CA TRP A 42 -1.30 7.16 12.40
C TRP A 42 -0.39 5.93 12.28
N VAL A 43 -0.73 4.98 11.42
CA VAL A 43 0.10 3.78 11.23
C VAL A 43 1.31 4.13 10.37
N ASN A 44 2.49 3.77 10.85
CA ASN A 44 3.72 3.90 10.08
C ASN A 44 3.83 2.76 9.05
N ALA A 45 3.17 2.95 7.89
CA ALA A 45 3.20 2.00 6.79
C ALA A 45 4.62 1.74 6.27
N ASP A 46 5.49 2.75 6.28
CA ASP A 46 6.86 2.63 5.77
C ASP A 46 7.68 1.64 6.61
N ALA A 47 7.59 1.74 7.94
CA ALA A 47 8.25 0.79 8.84
C ALA A 47 7.58 -0.60 8.79
N LEU A 48 6.25 -0.65 8.80
CA LEU A 48 5.50 -1.91 8.81
C LEU A 48 5.72 -2.74 7.54
N LEU A 49 5.82 -2.09 6.39
CA LEU A 49 5.91 -2.72 5.07
C LEU A 49 7.32 -2.60 4.45
N GLU A 50 8.35 -2.28 5.24
CA GLU A 50 9.72 -2.05 4.76
C GLU A 50 10.21 -3.20 3.87
N LYS A 51 10.03 -4.45 4.32
CA LYS A 51 10.43 -5.66 3.56
C LYS A 51 9.53 -5.98 2.36
N CYS A 52 8.43 -5.28 2.22
CA CYS A 52 7.48 -5.40 1.11
C CYS A 52 7.67 -4.30 0.05
N LEU A 53 8.57 -3.34 0.27
CA LEU A 53 8.83 -2.25 -0.67
C LEU A 53 9.44 -2.80 -1.96
N VAL A 54 8.77 -2.53 -3.09
CA VAL A 54 9.24 -2.89 -4.43
C VAL A 54 9.99 -1.72 -5.06
N GLY A 55 9.51 -0.49 -4.84
CA GLY A 55 10.13 0.71 -5.39
C GLY A 55 9.21 1.93 -5.33
N LEU A 56 9.53 2.94 -6.14
CA LEU A 56 8.73 4.15 -6.29
C LEU A 56 7.82 4.03 -7.52
N LEU A 57 6.64 4.62 -7.45
CA LEU A 57 5.74 4.72 -8.59
C LEU A 57 6.36 5.68 -9.61
N ALA A 58 6.53 5.21 -10.85
CA ALA A 58 6.99 6.05 -11.94
C ALA A 58 6.00 7.18 -12.20
N GLN A 59 6.50 8.38 -12.48
CA GLN A 59 5.66 9.44 -13.02
C GLN A 59 5.31 9.09 -14.47
N ALA A 60 4.07 9.37 -14.87
CA ALA A 60 3.71 9.26 -16.27
C ALA A 60 4.63 10.15 -17.10
N PRO A 61 5.09 9.71 -18.28
CA PRO A 61 5.78 10.59 -19.21
C PRO A 61 4.92 11.83 -19.44
N GLN A 62 5.53 13.02 -19.32
CA GLN A 62 4.92 14.23 -19.83
C GLN A 62 5.03 14.19 -21.35
N GLU A 63 3.91 14.31 -22.04
CA GLU A 63 3.85 14.44 -23.51
C GLU A 63 4.41 15.79 -23.98
#